data_AF-A0A386AWS4-F1
#
_entry.id   AF-A0A386AWS4-F1
#
_cell.length_a   1.000
_cell.length_b   1.000
_cell.length_c   1.000
_cell.angle_alpha   90.00
_cell.angle_beta   90.00
_cell.angle_gamma   90.00
#
_symmetry.space_group_name_H-M   'P 1'
#
loop_
_entity.id
_entity.type
_entity.pdbx_description
1 polymer ?
#
loop_
_entity_poly.entity_id
_entity_poly.type
_entity_poly.pdbx_seq_one_letter_code
_entity_poly.pdbx_strand_id
1 'polypeptide(L)'
;MIIEKTRPIFPFTAIVGQSEMKLALLLNVIDPKIGGVMIMGDRGTGKSTAVRALVDLLPEITVVEDDPFNSDPLDPELMSETVRKKIQNKEQFNIIKKKISMVDLPLGATEDRVCGTIDIEKALSEGIKAFEPGLLAKANRGILYVDEVNLLDDHLVDILLDAAASGWNTVEREGISISHPSRFILVGSGNPEEGELRPQLLDRFGMHAQIGTVQDPELRVKIVEQRTAFDASPLEFRQNYEESQQKLTENLNKARLNLKNIEIDYSLRIQISKICSELNIDGLRGDIVTNRASKALACFEGETKVTPDHIFRIISLCLRHRLRKDPLETIDSGDKVREVFKKYF
;
A
#
# COMPACT_ATOMS: atom_id res chain seq x y z
N MET A 1 5.32 -13.58 -32.69
CA MET A 1 5.68 -13.71 -31.25
C MET A 1 5.77 -12.31 -30.68
N ILE A 2 4.79 -11.92 -29.88
CA ILE A 2 4.82 -10.62 -29.20
C ILE A 2 5.90 -10.75 -28.13
N ILE A 3 7.03 -10.08 -28.35
CA ILE A 3 8.04 -9.87 -27.31
C ILE A 3 7.31 -9.09 -26.22
N GLU A 4 6.92 -9.74 -25.11
CA GLU A 4 6.51 -9.02 -23.92
C GLU A 4 7.68 -8.12 -23.52
N LYS A 5 7.54 -6.81 -23.75
CA LYS A 5 8.55 -5.76 -23.55
C LYS A 5 8.95 -5.57 -22.08
N THR A 6 8.43 -6.37 -21.16
CA THR A 6 8.61 -6.25 -19.72
C THR A 6 9.42 -7.41 -19.18
N ARG A 7 10.47 -7.10 -18.40
CA ARG A 7 11.23 -8.13 -17.69
C ARG A 7 10.25 -8.98 -16.84
N PRO A 8 10.33 -10.32 -16.92
CA PRO A 8 9.46 -11.19 -16.14
C PRO A 8 9.64 -10.90 -14.65
N ILE A 9 8.53 -10.82 -13.93
CA ILE A 9 8.47 -10.56 -12.49
C ILE A 9 8.32 -11.90 -11.76
N PHE A 10 8.97 -12.02 -10.60
CA PHE A 10 8.84 -13.22 -9.76
C PHE A 10 7.40 -13.37 -9.25
N PRO A 11 6.74 -14.54 -9.39
CA PRO A 11 5.36 -14.73 -8.96
C PRO A 11 5.16 -14.51 -7.45
N PHE A 12 4.11 -13.79 -7.06
CA PHE A 12 3.83 -13.48 -5.66
C PHE A 12 3.49 -14.74 -4.85
N THR A 13 2.78 -15.69 -5.47
CA THR A 13 2.47 -17.00 -4.88
C THR A 13 3.70 -17.87 -4.68
N ALA A 14 4.76 -17.68 -5.47
CA ALA A 14 6.01 -18.42 -5.35
C ALA A 14 6.88 -17.97 -4.16
N ILE A 15 6.70 -16.74 -3.66
CA ILE A 15 7.50 -16.22 -2.54
C ILE A 15 7.30 -17.12 -1.30
N VAL A 16 8.38 -17.68 -0.77
CA VAL A 16 8.30 -18.59 0.39
C VAL A 16 8.36 -17.81 1.69
N GLY A 17 7.49 -18.18 2.65
CA GLY A 17 7.39 -17.51 3.94
C GLY A 17 6.80 -16.11 3.84
N GLN A 18 7.23 -15.21 4.75
CA GLN A 18 6.83 -13.80 4.80
C GLN A 18 5.31 -13.59 4.85
N SER A 19 4.61 -14.49 5.54
CA SER A 19 3.15 -14.50 5.65
C SER A 19 2.60 -13.17 6.15
N GLU A 20 3.27 -12.54 7.12
CA GLU A 20 2.88 -11.25 7.69
C GLU A 20 2.93 -10.12 6.65
N MET A 21 4.02 -10.00 5.88
CA MET A 21 4.12 -9.00 4.80
C MET A 21 3.10 -9.27 3.70
N LYS A 22 2.98 -10.52 3.24
CA LYS A 22 2.02 -10.89 2.20
C LYS A 22 0.60 -10.54 2.60
N LEU A 23 0.23 -10.88 3.84
CA LEU A 23 -1.08 -10.56 4.38
C LEU A 23 -1.31 -9.06 4.40
N ALA A 24 -0.38 -8.28 4.95
CA ALA A 24 -0.52 -6.82 5.02
C ALA A 24 -0.66 -6.16 3.63
N LEU A 25 0.10 -6.64 2.64
CA LEU A 25 0.01 -6.18 1.26
C LEU A 25 -1.35 -6.52 0.63
N LEU A 26 -1.82 -7.76 0.78
CA LEU A 26 -3.12 -8.19 0.25
C LEU A 26 -4.29 -7.42 0.88
N LEU A 27 -4.25 -7.20 2.20
CA LEU A 27 -5.29 -6.45 2.90
C LEU A 27 -5.36 -4.99 2.44
N ASN A 28 -4.21 -4.34 2.22
CA ASN A 28 -4.17 -2.97 1.68
C ASN A 28 -4.63 -2.89 0.21
N VAL A 29 -4.53 -3.98 -0.56
CA VAL A 29 -5.12 -4.04 -1.90
C VAL A 29 -6.65 -4.16 -1.83
N ILE A 30 -7.16 -4.92 -0.85
CA ILE A 30 -8.60 -5.09 -0.63
C ILE A 30 -9.23 -3.80 -0.12
N ASP A 31 -8.62 -3.20 0.89
CA ASP A 31 -9.04 -1.93 1.48
C ASP A 31 -7.86 -0.94 1.55
N PRO A 32 -7.60 -0.12 0.50
CA PRO A 32 -6.53 0.88 0.48
C PRO A 32 -6.66 1.91 1.62
N LYS A 33 -7.86 2.04 2.15
CA LYS A 33 -8.25 2.92 3.24
C LYS A 33 -7.74 2.43 4.60
N ILE A 34 -7.07 1.27 4.67
CA ILE A 34 -6.28 0.82 5.83
C ILE A 34 -5.12 1.79 6.10
N GLY A 35 -4.55 2.43 5.07
CA GLY A 35 -3.51 3.46 5.25
C GLY A 35 -2.09 2.96 5.03
N GLY A 36 -1.90 1.97 4.16
CA GLY A 36 -0.58 1.52 3.73
C GLY A 36 0.08 0.51 4.66
N VAL A 37 1.27 0.08 4.26
CA VAL A 37 2.08 -0.89 5.01
C VAL A 37 3.53 -0.42 5.13
N MET A 38 4.04 -0.46 6.35
CA MET A 38 5.46 -0.35 6.67
C MET A 38 6.06 -1.74 6.76
N ILE A 39 7.14 -1.99 6.02
CA ILE A 39 7.82 -3.28 5.94
C ILE A 39 9.23 -3.11 6.49
N MET A 40 9.45 -3.57 7.72
CA MET A 40 10.75 -3.51 8.38
C MET A 40 11.44 -4.86 8.35
N GLY A 41 12.70 -4.91 7.94
CA GLY A 41 13.48 -6.15 8.01
C GLY A 41 14.87 -6.00 7.42
N ASP A 42 15.65 -7.08 7.48
CA ASP A 42 17.06 -7.08 7.05
C ASP A 42 17.18 -6.88 5.53
N ARG A 43 18.38 -6.50 5.08
CA ARG A 43 18.73 -6.47 3.64
C ARG A 43 18.66 -7.89 3.05
N GLY A 44 18.24 -8.00 1.79
CA GLY A 44 18.14 -9.30 1.09
C GLY A 44 16.89 -10.11 1.42
N THR A 45 15.96 -9.59 2.23
CA THR A 45 14.67 -10.25 2.55
C THR A 45 13.62 -10.15 1.43
N GLY A 46 13.94 -9.54 0.27
CA GLY A 46 13.02 -9.53 -0.88
C GLY A 46 11.82 -8.58 -0.76
N LYS A 47 11.86 -7.58 0.13
CA LYS A 47 10.80 -6.56 0.32
C LYS A 47 10.30 -5.96 -1.00
N SER A 48 11.20 -5.38 -1.79
CA SER A 48 10.85 -4.77 -3.08
C SER A 48 10.41 -5.79 -4.14
N THR A 49 10.84 -7.05 -4.02
CA THR A 49 10.40 -8.13 -4.93
C THR A 49 8.94 -8.49 -4.67
N ALA A 50 8.52 -8.56 -3.41
CA ALA A 50 7.14 -8.86 -3.06
C ALA A 50 6.16 -7.77 -3.50
N VAL A 51 6.55 -6.50 -3.36
CA VAL A 51 5.69 -5.37 -3.82
C VAL A 51 5.55 -5.38 -5.35
N ARG A 52 6.65 -5.61 -6.09
CA ARG A 52 6.59 -5.75 -7.55
C ARG A 52 5.75 -6.95 -7.99
N ALA A 53 5.89 -8.08 -7.29
CA ALA A 53 5.10 -9.28 -7.55
C ALA A 53 3.60 -9.07 -7.28
N LEU A 54 3.25 -8.26 -6.28
CA LEU A 54 1.87 -7.87 -6.00
C LEU A 54 1.27 -7.08 -7.15
N VAL A 55 2.02 -6.13 -7.73
CA VAL A 55 1.53 -5.29 -8.84
C VAL A 55 1.16 -6.14 -10.06
N ASP A 56 1.91 -7.22 -10.32
CA ASP A 56 1.62 -8.18 -11.41
C ASP A 56 0.33 -8.97 -11.18
N LEU A 57 -0.14 -9.11 -9.93
CA LEU A 57 -1.40 -9.77 -9.59
C LEU A 57 -2.64 -8.89 -9.75
N LEU A 58 -2.47 -7.57 -9.75
CA LEU A 58 -3.59 -6.64 -9.71
C LEU A 58 -4.31 -6.58 -11.05
N PRO A 59 -5.66 -6.45 -11.05
CA PRO A 59 -6.42 -6.28 -12.28
C PRO A 59 -6.06 -4.96 -12.96
N GLU A 60 -6.31 -4.90 -14.27
CA GLU A 60 -6.27 -3.64 -14.99
C GLU A 60 -7.38 -2.69 -14.51
N ILE A 61 -7.06 -1.40 -14.49
CA ILE A 61 -7.99 -0.32 -14.16
C ILE A 61 -8.42 0.42 -15.42
N THR A 62 -9.66 0.90 -15.44
CA THR A 62 -10.16 1.80 -16.49
C THR A 62 -9.70 3.23 -16.22
N VAL A 63 -9.07 3.85 -17.21
CA VAL A 63 -8.53 5.21 -17.13
C VAL A 63 -8.95 6.01 -18.37
N VAL A 64 -9.06 7.32 -18.20
CA VAL A 64 -9.20 8.24 -19.34
C VAL A 64 -7.87 8.31 -20.10
N GLU A 65 -7.91 8.13 -21.42
CA GLU A 65 -6.73 8.23 -22.28
C GLU A 65 -6.15 9.65 -22.22
N ASP A 66 -4.81 9.74 -22.29
CA ASP A 66 -4.03 10.99 -22.22
C ASP A 66 -4.16 11.81 -20.91
N ASP A 67 -4.83 11.29 -19.87
CA ASP A 67 -4.84 11.93 -18.56
C ASP A 67 -3.61 11.52 -17.73
N PRO A 68 -2.76 12.47 -17.30
CA PRO A 68 -1.55 12.17 -16.54
C PRO A 68 -1.84 11.63 -15.13
N PHE A 69 -3.07 11.78 -14.64
CA PHE A 69 -3.50 11.37 -13.31
C PHE A 69 -4.21 10.02 -13.29
N ASN A 70 -4.31 9.31 -14.42
CA ASN A 70 -5.04 8.04 -14.53
C ASN A 70 -6.50 8.14 -14.01
N SER A 71 -7.20 9.24 -14.31
CA SER A 71 -8.54 9.52 -13.77
C SER A 71 -9.54 8.39 -14.03
N ASP A 72 -10.39 8.12 -13.04
CA ASP A 72 -11.51 7.19 -13.20
C ASP A 72 -12.61 7.83 -14.06
N PRO A 73 -13.13 7.16 -15.10
CA PRO A 73 -14.21 7.73 -15.92
C PRO A 73 -15.58 7.76 -15.23
N LEU A 74 -15.76 7.07 -14.09
CA LEU A 74 -17.05 6.91 -13.41
C LEU A 74 -17.07 7.51 -11.99
N ASP A 75 -15.93 7.64 -11.32
CA ASP A 75 -15.84 8.15 -9.94
C ASP A 75 -15.34 9.61 -9.88
N PRO A 76 -16.21 10.59 -9.55
CA PRO A 76 -15.83 11.99 -9.43
C PRO A 76 -14.75 12.30 -8.38
N GLU A 77 -14.60 11.46 -7.34
CA GLU A 77 -13.54 11.65 -6.34
C GLU A 77 -12.15 11.27 -6.86
N LEU A 78 -12.10 10.54 -7.98
CA LEU A 78 -10.90 10.03 -8.62
C LEU A 78 -10.64 10.69 -9.98
N MET A 79 -11.32 11.79 -10.28
CA MET A 79 -11.18 12.55 -11.52
C MET A 79 -10.34 13.80 -11.31
N SER A 80 -9.46 14.09 -12.26
CA SER A 80 -8.84 15.40 -12.40
C SER A 80 -9.87 16.47 -12.77
N GLU A 81 -9.57 17.74 -12.46
CA GLU A 81 -10.45 18.85 -12.83
C GLU A 81 -10.69 18.94 -14.35
N THR A 82 -9.68 18.59 -15.15
CA THR A 82 -9.75 18.59 -16.61
C THR A 82 -10.76 17.58 -17.11
N VAL A 83 -10.70 16.34 -16.62
CA VAL A 83 -11.66 15.27 -16.96
C VAL A 83 -13.06 15.65 -16.48
N ARG A 84 -13.17 16.22 -15.28
CA ARG A 84 -14.47 16.65 -14.73
C ARG A 84 -15.13 17.73 -15.61
N LYS A 85 -14.35 18.71 -16.10
CA LYS A 85 -14.84 19.73 -17.04
C LYS A 85 -15.26 19.12 -18.38
N LYS A 86 -14.48 18.19 -18.94
CA LYS A 86 -14.85 17.47 -20.17
C LYS A 86 -16.20 16.76 -20.05
N ILE A 87 -16.42 16.07 -18.92
CA ILE A 87 -17.71 15.41 -18.63
C ILE A 87 -18.85 16.42 -18.52
N GLN A 88 -18.65 17.54 -17.82
CA GLN A 88 -19.66 18.60 -17.69
C GLN A 88 -20.02 19.23 -19.05
N ASN A 89 -19.02 19.41 -19.92
CA ASN A 89 -19.19 19.94 -21.26
C ASN A 89 -19.72 18.90 -22.26
N LYS A 90 -19.93 17.64 -21.84
CA LYS A 90 -20.31 16.50 -22.70
C LYS A 90 -19.32 16.27 -23.86
N GLU A 91 -18.04 16.57 -23.64
CA GLU A 91 -16.98 16.28 -24.58
C GLU A 91 -16.68 14.77 -24.61
N GLN A 92 -16.31 14.26 -25.79
CA GLN A 92 -15.91 12.86 -25.94
C GLN A 92 -14.46 12.67 -25.47
N PHE A 93 -14.21 11.57 -24.77
CA PHE A 93 -12.88 11.12 -24.39
C PHE A 93 -12.83 9.59 -24.50
N ASN A 94 -11.64 9.08 -24.77
CA ASN A 94 -11.42 7.64 -24.89
C ASN A 94 -11.13 7.04 -23.51
N ILE A 95 -11.59 5.80 -23.31
CA ILE A 95 -11.34 5.03 -22.09
C ILE A 95 -10.50 3.83 -22.47
N ILE A 96 -9.36 3.65 -21.79
CA ILE A 96 -8.48 2.50 -21.98
C ILE A 96 -8.35 1.70 -20.69
N LYS A 97 -7.98 0.43 -20.80
CA LYS A 97 -7.57 -0.38 -19.66
C LYS A 97 -6.05 -0.29 -19.52
N LYS A 98 -5.58 -0.08 -18.29
CA LYS A 98 -4.17 0.06 -17.97
C LYS A 98 -3.85 -0.78 -16.74
N LYS A 99 -2.71 -1.47 -16.76
CA LYS A 99 -2.20 -2.15 -15.57
C LYS A 99 -1.88 -1.12 -14.47
N ILE A 100 -2.13 -1.53 -13.22
CA ILE A 100 -1.73 -0.71 -12.07
C ILE A 100 -0.22 -0.54 -12.09
N SER A 101 0.24 0.69 -11.89
CA SER A 101 1.67 1.02 -11.84
C SER A 101 2.18 1.09 -10.41
N MET A 102 3.40 0.60 -10.22
CA MET A 102 4.23 0.87 -9.05
C MET A 102 5.14 2.05 -9.36
N VAL A 103 5.13 3.06 -8.50
CA VAL A 103 6.03 4.22 -8.59
C VAL A 103 7.04 4.11 -7.47
N ASP A 104 8.33 4.04 -7.83
CA ASP A 104 9.43 4.04 -6.87
C ASP A 104 9.81 5.48 -6.53
N LEU A 105 9.83 5.82 -5.24
CA LEU A 105 10.31 7.10 -4.73
C LEU A 105 11.79 6.98 -4.34
N PRO A 106 12.72 7.66 -5.04
CA PRO A 106 14.13 7.63 -4.70
C PRO A 106 14.41 8.51 -3.46
N LEU A 107 15.42 8.14 -2.67
CA LEU A 107 15.82 8.87 -1.47
C LEU A 107 16.12 10.36 -1.72
N GLY A 108 16.82 10.66 -2.81
CA GLY A 108 17.15 12.04 -3.21
C GLY A 108 16.09 12.71 -4.08
N ALA A 109 14.81 12.34 -3.95
CA ALA A 109 13.74 13.01 -4.68
C ALA A 109 13.57 14.44 -4.16
N THR A 110 13.51 15.43 -5.05
CA THR A 110 13.11 16.78 -4.66
C THR A 110 11.60 16.86 -4.48
N GLU A 111 11.13 17.81 -3.66
CA GLU A 111 9.70 18.11 -3.49
C GLU A 111 8.99 18.27 -4.85
N ASP A 112 9.60 19.05 -5.75
CA ASP A 112 9.18 19.29 -7.13
C ASP A 112 8.93 18.00 -7.92
N ARG A 113 9.80 16.99 -7.75
CA ARG A 113 9.65 15.72 -8.43
C ARG A 113 8.53 14.87 -7.83
N VAL A 114 8.30 14.99 -6.52
CA VAL A 114 7.26 14.24 -5.80
C VAL A 114 5.88 14.84 -6.06
N CYS A 115 5.72 16.13 -5.77
CA CYS A 115 4.46 16.89 -5.88
C CYS A 115 4.12 17.26 -7.32
N GLY A 116 5.14 17.54 -8.14
CA GLY A 116 4.99 18.21 -9.43
C GLY A 116 5.32 19.69 -9.33
N THR A 117 5.54 20.31 -10.49
CA THR A 117 5.93 21.71 -10.61
C THR A 117 4.97 22.47 -11.53
N ILE A 118 4.98 23.79 -11.42
CA ILE A 118 4.23 24.68 -12.30
C ILE A 118 5.27 25.35 -13.21
N ASP A 119 5.13 25.16 -14.53
CA ASP A 119 5.94 25.83 -15.53
C ASP A 119 5.46 27.28 -15.68
N ILE A 120 6.17 28.17 -15.00
CA ILE A 120 5.88 29.60 -14.91
C ILE A 120 6.02 30.28 -16.28
N GLU A 121 7.00 29.87 -17.08
CA GLU A 121 7.25 30.47 -18.39
C GLU A 121 6.05 30.25 -19.32
N LYS A 122 5.52 29.03 -19.37
CA LYS A 122 4.30 28.72 -20.12
C LYS A 122 3.05 29.38 -19.50
N ALA A 123 2.96 29.42 -18.17
CA ALA A 123 1.82 30.05 -17.50
C ALA A 123 1.72 31.56 -17.79
N LEU A 124 2.86 32.27 -17.87
CA LEU A 124 2.91 33.70 -18.15
C LEU A 124 2.85 34.02 -19.66
N SER A 125 3.47 33.20 -20.51
CA SER A 125 3.52 33.46 -21.96
C SER A 125 2.26 33.02 -22.71
N GLU A 126 1.73 31.84 -22.39
CA GLU A 126 0.59 31.24 -23.10
C GLU A 126 -0.73 31.39 -22.32
N GLY A 127 -0.68 31.83 -21.05
CA GLY A 127 -1.85 31.90 -20.17
C GLY A 127 -2.41 30.52 -19.79
N ILE A 128 -1.69 29.44 -20.10
CA ILE A 128 -2.08 28.06 -19.84
C ILE A 128 -1.35 27.59 -18.59
N LYS A 129 -2.09 27.10 -17.58
CA LYS A 129 -1.51 26.45 -16.39
C LYS A 129 -0.79 25.16 -16.80
N ALA A 130 0.48 25.27 -17.16
CA ALA A 130 1.32 24.12 -17.50
C ALA A 130 1.85 23.49 -16.21
N PHE A 131 1.12 22.48 -15.71
CA PHE A 131 1.54 21.68 -14.57
C PHE A 131 2.32 20.45 -15.03
N GLU A 132 3.52 20.25 -14.51
CA GLU A 132 4.30 19.04 -14.73
C GLU A 132 3.99 18.01 -13.64
N PRO A 133 3.38 16.85 -13.98
CA PRO A 133 2.95 15.88 -13.00
C PRO A 133 4.13 15.18 -12.32
N GLY A 134 4.15 15.24 -10.99
CA GLY A 134 5.12 14.56 -10.14
C GLY A 134 4.89 13.05 -10.00
N LEU A 135 5.63 12.43 -9.08
CA LEU A 135 5.49 11.01 -8.74
C LEU A 135 4.12 10.71 -8.12
N LEU A 136 3.56 11.61 -7.33
CA LEU A 136 2.23 11.45 -6.72
C LEU A 136 1.12 11.34 -7.78
N ALA A 137 1.19 12.16 -8.84
CA ALA A 137 0.25 12.09 -9.95
C ALA A 137 0.30 10.72 -10.65
N LYS A 138 1.52 10.19 -10.88
CA LYS A 138 1.74 8.88 -11.49
C LYS A 138 1.31 7.71 -10.59
N ALA A 139 1.40 7.90 -9.28
CA ALA A 139 1.00 6.90 -8.29
C ALA A 139 -0.52 6.81 -8.11
N ASN A 140 -1.29 7.81 -8.57
CA ASN A 140 -2.74 7.80 -8.43
C ASN A 140 -3.37 6.50 -8.98
N ARG A 141 -4.23 5.89 -8.16
CA ARG A 141 -4.86 4.57 -8.36
C ARG A 141 -3.86 3.41 -8.50
N GLY A 142 -2.66 3.57 -7.96
CA GLY A 142 -1.63 2.54 -7.92
C GLY A 142 -0.90 2.41 -6.59
N ILE A 143 0.38 2.06 -6.66
CA ILE A 143 1.23 1.82 -5.49
C ILE A 143 2.39 2.81 -5.51
N LEU A 144 2.60 3.50 -4.38
CA LEU A 144 3.81 4.29 -4.15
C LEU A 144 4.72 3.50 -3.21
N TYR A 145 5.88 3.12 -3.72
CA TYR A 145 6.90 2.41 -2.95
C TYR A 145 8.01 3.38 -2.56
N VAL A 146 8.31 3.43 -1.26
CA VAL A 146 9.42 4.20 -0.71
C VAL A 146 10.43 3.22 -0.14
N ASP A 147 11.60 3.17 -0.75
CA ASP A 147 12.71 2.38 -0.21
C ASP A 147 13.43 3.18 0.86
N GLU A 148 13.87 2.49 1.92
CA GLU A 148 14.61 3.08 3.04
C GLU A 148 13.93 4.35 3.60
N VAL A 149 12.65 4.24 3.97
CA VAL A 149 11.85 5.35 4.54
C VAL A 149 12.49 6.04 5.75
N ASN A 150 13.40 5.36 6.44
CA ASN A 150 14.17 5.88 7.56
C ASN A 150 15.07 7.06 7.15
N LEU A 151 15.49 7.09 5.89
CA LEU A 151 16.44 8.05 5.33
C LEU A 151 15.74 9.19 4.57
N LEU A 152 14.40 9.20 4.53
CA LEU A 152 13.65 10.20 3.81
C LEU A 152 13.61 11.53 4.59
N ASP A 153 13.73 12.64 3.85
CA ASP A 153 13.62 13.99 4.41
C ASP A 153 12.24 14.27 5.03
N ASP A 154 12.23 15.05 6.12
CA ASP A 154 11.05 15.38 6.93
C ASP A 154 9.89 15.90 6.10
N HIS A 155 10.19 16.88 5.23
CA HIS A 155 9.19 17.56 4.43
C HIS A 155 8.52 16.62 3.43
N LEU A 156 9.27 15.66 2.86
CA LEU A 156 8.71 14.67 1.94
C LEU A 156 7.81 13.68 2.68
N VAL A 157 8.22 13.25 3.87
CA VAL A 157 7.40 12.37 4.72
C VAL A 157 6.02 12.99 4.96
N ASP A 158 5.96 14.26 5.37
CA ASP A 158 4.71 14.94 5.67
C ASP A 158 3.79 15.04 4.44
N ILE A 159 4.35 15.46 3.30
CA ILE A 159 3.65 15.55 2.01
C ILE A 159 3.07 14.19 1.60
N LEU A 160 3.87 13.13 1.68
CA LEU A 160 3.45 11.79 1.28
C LEU A 160 2.32 11.27 2.17
N LEU A 161 2.43 11.49 3.48
CA LEU A 161 1.44 11.02 4.44
C LEU A 161 0.14 11.82 4.36
N ASP A 162 0.19 13.12 4.05
CA ASP A 162 -0.98 13.96 3.82
C ASP A 162 -1.67 13.60 2.50
N ALA A 163 -0.91 13.36 1.43
CA ALA A 163 -1.45 12.89 0.15
C ALA A 163 -2.09 11.50 0.29
N ALA A 164 -1.44 10.57 1.00
CA ALA A 164 -1.98 9.23 1.24
C ALA A 164 -3.26 9.24 2.10
N ALA A 165 -3.35 10.16 3.07
CA ALA A 165 -4.52 10.26 3.95
C ALA A 165 -5.69 11.00 3.30
N SER A 166 -5.44 12.13 2.63
CA SER A 166 -6.48 12.93 1.95
C SER A 166 -6.91 12.31 0.62
N GLY A 167 -6.01 11.58 -0.04
CA GLY A 167 -6.19 11.09 -1.40
C GLY A 167 -6.06 12.17 -2.47
N TRP A 168 -5.56 13.36 -2.11
CA TRP A 168 -5.37 14.50 -2.99
C TRP A 168 -3.98 15.08 -2.77
N ASN A 169 -3.36 15.54 -3.85
CA ASN A 169 -2.14 16.31 -3.77
C ASN A 169 -2.46 17.76 -4.18
N THR A 170 -2.01 18.72 -3.37
CA THR A 170 -2.20 20.15 -3.63
C THR A 170 -0.83 20.81 -3.71
N VAL A 171 -0.57 21.47 -4.84
CA VAL A 171 0.66 22.21 -5.09
C VAL A 171 0.33 23.69 -5.13
N GLU A 172 0.91 24.45 -4.20
CA GLU A 172 0.71 25.89 -4.09
C GLU A 172 2.05 26.61 -4.31
N ARG A 173 2.15 27.36 -5.42
CA ARG A 173 3.33 28.19 -5.72
C ARG A 173 2.92 29.51 -6.33
N GLU A 174 3.53 30.59 -5.84
CA GLU A 174 3.41 31.94 -6.43
C GLU A 174 1.96 32.42 -6.62
N GLY A 175 1.06 32.04 -5.71
CA GLY A 175 -0.37 32.40 -5.76
C GLY A 175 -1.24 31.52 -6.66
N ILE A 176 -0.67 30.47 -7.28
CA ILE A 176 -1.39 29.46 -8.03
C ILE A 176 -1.50 28.19 -7.17
N SER A 177 -2.73 27.73 -6.95
CA SER A 177 -3.02 26.44 -6.32
C SER A 177 -3.59 25.47 -7.36
N ILE A 178 -3.00 24.28 -7.45
CA ILE A 178 -3.45 23.18 -8.31
C ILE A 178 -3.60 21.94 -7.43
N SER A 179 -4.76 21.31 -7.50
CA SER A 179 -5.04 20.05 -6.80
C SER A 179 -5.37 18.95 -7.79
N HIS A 180 -4.86 17.74 -7.54
CA HIS A 180 -5.15 16.57 -8.34
C HIS A 180 -5.36 15.32 -7.46
N PRO A 181 -6.10 14.31 -7.94
CA PRO A 181 -6.28 13.07 -7.21
C PRO A 181 -4.94 12.33 -7.06
N SER A 182 -4.73 11.75 -5.87
CA SER A 182 -3.53 11.01 -5.49
C SER A 182 -3.90 9.90 -4.50
N ARG A 183 -4.84 9.03 -4.86
CA ARG A 183 -5.22 7.85 -4.06
C ARG A 183 -4.35 6.66 -4.44
N PHE A 184 -3.37 6.34 -3.60
CA PHE A 184 -2.45 5.24 -3.82
C PHE A 184 -2.27 4.40 -2.55
N ILE A 185 -1.82 3.18 -2.72
CA ILE A 185 -1.37 2.34 -1.60
C ILE A 185 0.07 2.71 -1.30
N LEU A 186 0.32 3.27 -0.12
CA LEU A 186 1.66 3.59 0.35
C LEU A 186 2.35 2.34 0.91
N VAL A 187 3.51 2.01 0.38
CA VAL A 187 4.36 0.91 0.87
C VAL A 187 5.72 1.47 1.24
N GLY A 188 6.03 1.50 2.53
CA GLY A 188 7.34 1.87 3.04
C GLY A 188 8.19 0.63 3.32
N SER A 189 9.46 0.66 2.95
CA SER A 189 10.45 -0.35 3.30
C SER A 189 11.55 0.28 4.14
N GLY A 190 12.01 -0.39 5.19
CA GLY A 190 13.11 0.09 6.02
C GLY A 190 13.95 -1.02 6.63
N ASN A 191 15.14 -0.65 7.08
CA ASN A 191 16.05 -1.50 7.82
C ASN A 191 16.20 -0.95 9.26
N PRO A 192 15.82 -1.71 10.31
CA PRO A 192 15.98 -1.27 11.69
C PRO A 192 17.41 -0.84 12.06
N GLU A 193 18.44 -1.37 11.40
CA GLU A 193 19.84 -1.03 11.68
C GLU A 193 20.26 0.35 11.15
N GLU A 194 19.52 0.93 10.20
CA GLU A 194 19.88 2.19 9.53
C GLU A 194 19.30 3.43 10.22
N GLY A 195 18.57 3.24 11.32
CA GLY A 195 17.97 4.32 12.10
C GLY A 195 16.54 4.01 12.54
N GLU A 196 16.09 4.70 13.58
CA GLU A 196 14.71 4.60 14.02
C GLU A 196 13.77 5.40 13.11
N LEU A 197 12.56 4.86 12.94
CA LEU A 197 11.50 5.55 12.22
C LEU A 197 10.97 6.73 13.02
N ARG A 198 10.63 7.80 12.30
CA ARG A 198 9.95 8.95 12.88
C ARG A 198 8.57 8.55 13.43
N PRO A 199 8.16 9.06 14.61
CA PRO A 199 6.85 8.77 15.18
C PRO A 199 5.67 9.09 14.24
N GLN A 200 5.78 10.10 13.39
CA GLN A 200 4.76 10.47 12.40
C GLN A 200 4.51 9.37 11.37
N LEU A 201 5.57 8.71 10.90
CA LEU A 201 5.45 7.55 10.00
C LEU A 201 4.74 6.42 10.74
N LEU A 202 5.20 6.09 11.95
CA LEU A 202 4.63 5.01 12.75
C LEU A 202 3.12 5.23 13.02
N ASP A 203 2.70 6.42 13.40
CA ASP A 203 1.27 6.66 13.62
C ASP A 203 0.47 6.60 12.31
N ARG A 204 1.02 7.12 11.21
CA ARG A 204 0.23 7.27 9.98
C ARG A 204 0.18 6.01 9.11
N PHE A 205 1.14 5.11 9.21
CA PHE A 205 1.03 3.82 8.53
C PHE A 205 -0.07 2.95 9.17
N GLY A 206 -0.91 2.37 8.32
CA GLY A 206 -1.98 1.47 8.76
C GLY A 206 -1.42 0.22 9.43
N MET A 207 -0.53 -0.47 8.73
CA MET A 207 0.08 -1.72 9.19
C MET A 207 1.59 -1.63 9.27
N HIS A 208 2.17 -2.38 10.20
CA HIS A 208 3.59 -2.59 10.32
C HIS A 208 3.91 -4.09 10.29
N ALA A 209 4.45 -4.55 9.16
CA ALA A 209 4.92 -5.91 8.97
C ALA A 209 6.42 -6.00 9.26
N GLN A 210 6.81 -6.96 10.09
CA GLN A 210 8.22 -7.24 10.36
C GLN A 210 8.64 -8.50 9.60
N ILE A 211 9.81 -8.44 8.95
CA ILE A 211 10.37 -9.56 8.20
C ILE A 211 11.72 -9.90 8.81
N GLY A 212 11.77 -11.05 9.47
CA GLY A 212 13.02 -11.67 9.86
C GLY A 212 13.62 -12.45 8.68
N THR A 213 14.94 -12.55 8.67
CA THR A 213 15.63 -13.52 7.83
C THR A 213 15.18 -14.93 8.22
N VAL A 214 14.79 -15.74 7.22
CA VAL A 214 14.38 -17.13 7.42
C VAL A 214 15.53 -17.91 8.04
N GLN A 215 15.30 -18.49 9.22
CA GLN A 215 16.30 -19.25 9.97
C GLN A 215 16.25 -20.75 9.67
N ASP A 216 15.10 -21.25 9.23
CA ASP A 216 14.92 -22.65 8.85
C ASP A 216 15.78 -23.00 7.62
N PRO A 217 16.75 -23.92 7.73
CA PRO A 217 17.61 -24.32 6.63
C PRO A 217 16.84 -24.84 5.41
N GLU A 218 15.76 -25.58 5.61
CA GLU A 218 14.99 -26.17 4.49
C GLU A 218 14.32 -25.07 3.66
N LEU A 219 13.72 -24.09 4.34
CA LEU A 219 13.11 -22.93 3.67
C LEU A 219 14.16 -22.06 2.99
N ARG A 220 15.35 -21.89 3.57
CA ARG A 220 16.45 -21.14 2.93
C ARG A 220 16.90 -21.79 1.63
N VAL A 221 17.11 -23.11 1.62
CA VAL A 221 17.46 -23.86 0.41
C VAL A 221 16.37 -23.68 -0.64
N LYS A 222 15.10 -23.85 -0.26
CA LYS A 222 13.96 -23.66 -1.16
C LYS A 222 13.91 -22.27 -1.81
N ILE A 223 14.18 -21.20 -1.04
CA ILE A 223 14.22 -19.83 -1.57
C ILE A 223 15.33 -19.69 -2.62
N VAL A 224 16.52 -20.23 -2.34
CA VAL A 224 17.65 -20.18 -3.28
C VAL A 224 17.33 -20.97 -4.55
N GLU A 225 16.83 -22.20 -4.42
CA GLU A 225 16.45 -23.04 -5.56
C GLU A 225 15.39 -22.38 -6.45
N GLN A 226 14.33 -21.84 -5.85
CA GLN A 226 13.30 -21.13 -6.61
C GLN A 226 13.84 -19.88 -7.30
N ARG A 227 14.75 -19.14 -6.66
CA ARG A 227 15.36 -17.96 -7.26
C ARG A 227 16.24 -18.35 -8.45
N THR A 228 17.09 -19.36 -8.30
CA THR A 228 17.93 -19.86 -9.38
C THR A 228 17.11 -20.42 -10.54
N ALA A 229 16.03 -21.16 -10.26
CA ALA A 229 15.12 -21.67 -11.29
C ALA A 229 14.44 -20.53 -12.07
N PHE A 230 14.01 -19.47 -11.37
CA PHE A 230 13.44 -18.29 -12.01
C PHE A 230 14.47 -17.54 -12.87
N ASP A 231 15.70 -17.36 -12.39
CA ASP A 231 16.75 -16.66 -13.13
C ASP A 231 17.20 -17.46 -14.38
N ALA A 232 17.13 -18.79 -14.34
CA ALA A 232 17.46 -19.67 -15.46
C ALA A 232 16.36 -19.70 -16.55
N SER A 233 15.10 -19.90 -16.15
CA SER A 233 13.95 -19.97 -17.07
C SER A 233 12.74 -19.20 -16.53
N PRO A 234 12.70 -17.86 -16.64
CA PRO A 234 11.64 -17.06 -16.04
C PRO A 234 10.23 -17.36 -16.56
N LEU A 235 10.09 -17.65 -17.86
CA LEU A 235 8.80 -17.91 -18.49
C LEU A 235 8.22 -19.26 -18.06
N GLU A 236 9.04 -20.31 -18.10
CA GLU A 236 8.65 -21.66 -17.64
C GLU A 236 8.32 -21.65 -16.15
N PHE A 237 9.11 -20.93 -15.34
CA PHE A 237 8.82 -20.79 -13.92
C PHE A 237 7.46 -20.12 -13.67
N ARG A 238 7.12 -19.06 -14.41
CA ARG A 238 5.81 -18.39 -14.27
C ARG A 238 4.64 -19.31 -14.64
N GLN A 239 4.79 -20.14 -15.68
CA GLN A 239 3.76 -21.11 -16.08
C GLN A 239 3.41 -22.06 -14.93
N ASN A 240 4.40 -22.51 -14.15
CA ASN A 240 4.18 -23.39 -13.00
C ASN A 240 3.35 -22.74 -11.87
N TYR A 241 3.31 -21.41 -11.79
CA TYR A 241 2.58 -20.67 -10.76
C TYR A 241 1.34 -19.95 -11.29
N GLU A 242 1.04 -20.06 -12.59
CA GLU A 242 -0.02 -19.31 -13.25
C GLU A 242 -1.40 -19.60 -12.64
N GLU A 243 -1.74 -20.87 -12.42
CA GLU A 243 -3.00 -21.27 -11.78
C GLU A 243 -3.14 -20.66 -10.37
N SER A 244 -2.06 -20.69 -9.59
CA SER A 244 -2.06 -20.14 -8.23
C SER A 244 -2.20 -18.61 -8.22
N GLN A 245 -1.55 -17.91 -9.17
CA GLN A 245 -1.64 -16.47 -9.34
C GLN A 245 -3.06 -16.08 -9.75
N GLN A 246 -3.65 -16.78 -10.73
CA GLN A 246 -5.02 -16.54 -11.19
C GLN A 246 -6.03 -16.72 -10.06
N LYS A 247 -5.93 -17.81 -9.29
CA LYS A 247 -6.79 -18.04 -8.12
C LYS A 247 -6.69 -16.90 -7.09
N LEU A 248 -5.48 -16.41 -6.83
CA LEU A 248 -5.25 -15.30 -5.90
C LEU A 248 -5.82 -13.98 -6.44
N THR A 249 -5.63 -13.68 -7.73
CA THR A 249 -6.20 -12.50 -8.39
C THR A 249 -7.73 -12.53 -8.35
N GLU A 250 -8.35 -13.67 -8.63
CA GLU A 250 -9.80 -13.82 -8.53
C GLU A 250 -10.30 -13.59 -7.11
N ASN A 251 -9.63 -14.16 -6.11
CA ASN A 251 -9.98 -13.96 -4.70
C ASN A 251 -9.85 -12.49 -4.29
N LEU A 252 -8.78 -11.81 -4.70
CA LEU A 252 -8.60 -10.36 -4.46
C LEU A 252 -9.72 -9.54 -5.09
N ASN A 253 -10.11 -9.84 -6.32
CA ASN A 253 -11.18 -9.12 -7.01
C ASN A 253 -12.54 -9.35 -6.33
N LYS A 254 -12.85 -10.59 -5.94
CA LYS A 254 -14.07 -10.92 -5.19
C LYS A 254 -14.10 -10.20 -3.85
N ALA A 255 -12.98 -10.19 -3.11
CA ALA A 255 -12.89 -9.51 -1.83
C ALA A 255 -13.08 -7.98 -1.95
N ARG A 256 -12.48 -7.35 -2.96
CA ARG A 256 -12.65 -5.90 -3.22
C ARG A 256 -14.11 -5.51 -3.49
N LEU A 257 -14.84 -6.34 -4.24
CA LEU A 257 -16.24 -6.08 -4.57
C LEU A 257 -17.17 -6.31 -3.36
N ASN A 258 -16.87 -7.33 -2.54
CA ASN A 258 -17.72 -7.75 -1.43
C ASN A 258 -17.43 -7.06 -0.09
N LEU A 259 -16.33 -6.31 0.02
CA LEU A 259 -15.90 -5.66 1.27
C LEU A 259 -17.01 -4.85 1.96
N LYS A 260 -17.86 -4.16 1.17
CA LYS A 260 -18.97 -3.34 1.68
C LYS A 260 -20.02 -4.15 2.43
N ASN A 261 -20.12 -5.45 2.17
CA ASN A 261 -21.11 -6.35 2.75
C ASN A 261 -20.61 -7.02 4.05
N ILE A 262 -19.35 -6.80 4.45
CA ILE A 262 -18.79 -7.42 5.65
C ILE A 262 -19.18 -6.66 6.91
N GLU A 263 -19.79 -7.39 7.83
CA GLU A 263 -20.22 -6.89 9.12
C GLU A 263 -19.23 -7.24 10.24
N ILE A 264 -19.14 -6.36 11.23
CA ILE A 264 -18.43 -6.61 12.47
C ILE A 264 -19.38 -6.36 13.63
N ASP A 265 -19.55 -7.38 14.48
CA ASP A 265 -20.44 -7.31 15.62
C ASP A 265 -20.02 -6.19 16.58
N TYR A 266 -21.01 -5.58 17.22
CA TYR A 266 -20.77 -4.46 18.13
C TYR A 266 -19.92 -4.86 19.35
N SER A 267 -20.06 -6.10 19.84
CA SER A 267 -19.23 -6.67 20.90
C SER A 267 -17.75 -6.71 20.52
N LEU A 268 -17.44 -7.19 19.31
CA LEU A 268 -16.07 -7.25 18.78
C LEU A 268 -15.47 -5.85 18.65
N ARG A 269 -16.26 -4.87 18.21
CA ARG A 269 -15.84 -3.45 18.14
C ARG A 269 -15.47 -2.89 19.51
N ILE A 270 -16.27 -3.20 20.53
CA ILE A 270 -15.96 -2.80 21.91
C ILE A 270 -14.66 -3.47 22.38
N GLN A 271 -14.46 -4.76 22.11
CA GLN A 271 -13.25 -5.48 22.51
C GLN A 271 -12.00 -4.90 21.83
N ILE A 272 -12.07 -4.57 20.53
CA ILE A 272 -10.98 -3.87 19.83
C ILE A 272 -10.64 -2.55 20.54
N SER A 273 -11.64 -1.74 20.86
CA SER A 273 -11.42 -0.45 21.50
C SER A 273 -10.87 -0.58 22.93
N LYS A 274 -11.30 -1.61 23.68
CA LYS A 274 -10.71 -1.95 24.99
C LYS A 274 -9.22 -2.30 24.88
N ILE A 275 -8.83 -3.07 23.87
CA ILE A 275 -7.43 -3.41 23.62
C ILE A 275 -6.63 -2.14 23.30
N CYS A 276 -7.12 -1.28 22.40
CA CYS A 276 -6.46 0.00 22.08
C CYS A 276 -6.28 0.88 23.33
N SER A 277 -7.30 0.93 24.20
CA SER A 277 -7.26 1.69 25.44
C SER A 277 -6.29 1.11 26.47
N GLU A 278 -6.24 -0.21 26.67
CA GLU A 278 -5.28 -0.84 27.60
C GLU A 278 -3.84 -0.65 27.12
N LEU A 279 -3.63 -0.68 25.81
CA LEU A 279 -2.33 -0.45 25.19
C LEU A 279 -1.91 1.03 25.14
N ASN A 280 -2.74 1.95 25.64
CA ASN A 280 -2.50 3.41 25.62
C ASN A 280 -2.17 3.94 24.21
N ILE A 281 -2.92 3.47 23.20
CA ILE A 281 -2.73 3.90 21.82
C ILE A 281 -3.28 5.32 21.65
N ASP A 282 -2.49 6.18 21.01
CA ASP A 282 -2.86 7.56 20.75
C ASP A 282 -3.97 7.66 19.68
N GLY A 283 -5.06 8.35 20.02
CA GLY A 283 -6.19 8.59 19.12
C GLY A 283 -7.00 7.33 18.76
N LEU A 284 -7.79 7.43 17.70
CA LEU A 284 -8.72 6.36 17.26
C LEU A 284 -8.24 5.61 16.01
N ARG A 285 -7.01 5.89 15.55
CA ARG A 285 -6.50 5.35 14.29
C ARG A 285 -6.24 3.85 14.41
N GLY A 286 -5.74 3.38 15.56
CA GLY A 286 -5.60 1.96 15.86
C GLY A 286 -6.93 1.21 15.74
N ASP A 287 -8.00 1.77 16.30
CA ASP A 287 -9.35 1.21 16.24
C ASP A 287 -9.85 1.11 14.79
N ILE A 288 -9.76 2.22 14.03
CA ILE A 288 -10.24 2.29 12.65
C ILE A 288 -9.51 1.26 11.77
N VAL A 289 -8.18 1.21 11.89
CA VAL A 289 -7.35 0.31 11.08
C VAL A 289 -7.63 -1.15 11.43
N THR A 290 -7.70 -1.49 12.72
CA THR A 290 -8.01 -2.87 13.16
C THR A 290 -9.38 -3.32 12.66
N ASN A 291 -10.39 -2.45 12.72
CA ASN A 291 -11.72 -2.73 12.19
C ASN A 291 -11.70 -2.99 10.67
N ARG A 292 -11.05 -2.10 9.90
CA ARG A 292 -10.95 -2.24 8.44
C ARG A 292 -10.18 -3.49 8.03
N ALA A 293 -9.04 -3.72 8.64
CA ALA A 293 -8.19 -4.87 8.41
C ALA A 293 -8.91 -6.19 8.73
N SER A 294 -9.66 -6.24 9.84
CA SER A 294 -10.45 -7.43 10.20
C SER A 294 -11.54 -7.74 9.16
N LYS A 295 -12.22 -6.70 8.65
CA LYS A 295 -13.21 -6.85 7.57
C LYS A 295 -12.57 -7.30 6.27
N ALA A 296 -11.43 -6.71 5.90
CA ALA A 296 -10.68 -7.08 4.71
C ALA A 296 -10.22 -8.55 4.78
N LEU A 297 -9.76 -9.02 5.94
CA LEU A 297 -9.38 -10.42 6.13
C LEU A 297 -10.57 -11.36 6.05
N ALA A 298 -11.68 -11.06 6.75
CA ALA A 298 -12.90 -11.86 6.66
C ALA A 298 -13.39 -11.97 5.20
N CYS A 299 -13.37 -10.86 4.46
CA CYS A 299 -13.75 -10.83 3.05
C CYS A 299 -12.81 -11.68 2.17
N PHE A 300 -11.50 -11.60 2.44
CA PHE A 300 -10.49 -12.37 1.72
C PHE A 300 -10.68 -13.89 1.89
N GLU A 301 -11.14 -14.31 3.07
CA GLU A 301 -11.40 -15.71 3.40
C GLU A 301 -12.80 -16.18 2.96
N GLY A 302 -13.60 -15.28 2.39
CA GLY A 302 -14.95 -15.58 1.90
C GLY A 302 -16.03 -15.57 2.98
N GLU A 303 -15.70 -15.10 4.19
CA GLU A 303 -16.63 -14.95 5.30
C GLU A 303 -17.49 -13.69 5.15
N THR A 304 -18.66 -13.68 5.78
CA THR A 304 -19.58 -12.50 5.78
C THR A 304 -19.50 -11.69 7.07
N LYS A 305 -18.94 -12.27 8.13
CA LYS A 305 -18.79 -11.66 9.45
C LYS A 305 -17.37 -11.81 9.96
N VAL A 306 -16.90 -10.79 10.67
CA VAL A 306 -15.61 -10.84 11.36
C VAL A 306 -15.68 -11.79 12.56
N THR A 307 -14.68 -12.65 12.72
CA THR A 307 -14.50 -13.55 13.86
C THR A 307 -13.35 -13.05 14.75
N PRO A 308 -13.26 -13.52 16.01
CA PRO A 308 -12.08 -13.26 16.86
C PRO A 308 -10.76 -13.70 16.23
N ASP A 309 -10.74 -14.80 15.47
CA ASP A 309 -9.53 -15.28 14.78
C ASP A 309 -9.01 -14.27 13.76
N HIS A 310 -9.92 -13.66 12.97
CA HIS A 310 -9.53 -12.62 12.03
C HIS A 310 -8.85 -11.45 12.74
N ILE A 311 -9.41 -11.02 13.88
CA ILE A 311 -8.84 -9.92 14.69
C ILE A 311 -7.48 -10.33 15.25
N PHE A 312 -7.36 -11.54 15.80
CA PHE A 312 -6.10 -12.04 16.35
C PHE A 312 -4.95 -12.03 15.33
N ARG A 313 -5.23 -12.39 14.08
CA ARG A 313 -4.21 -12.46 13.02
C ARG A 313 -3.73 -11.10 12.53
N ILE A 314 -4.57 -10.07 12.61
CA ILE A 314 -4.27 -8.71 12.11
C ILE A 314 -3.89 -7.72 13.21
N ILE A 315 -4.23 -7.97 14.47
CA ILE A 315 -4.08 -6.98 15.53
C ILE A 315 -2.62 -6.59 15.77
N SER A 316 -1.69 -7.56 15.74
CA SER A 316 -0.26 -7.29 15.84
C SER A 316 0.25 -6.43 14.67
N LEU A 317 -0.28 -6.62 13.46
CA LEU A 317 0.07 -5.79 12.29
C LEU A 317 -0.43 -4.35 12.45
N CYS A 318 -1.58 -4.16 13.09
CA CYS A 318 -2.25 -2.85 13.18
C CYS A 318 -1.74 -1.99 14.35
N LEU A 319 -1.31 -2.61 15.45
CA LEU A 319 -1.07 -1.90 16.72
C LEU A 319 0.39 -1.89 17.18
N ARG A 320 1.26 -2.82 16.74
CA ARG A 320 2.62 -2.97 17.31
C ARG A 320 3.47 -1.69 17.24
N HIS A 321 3.34 -0.95 16.14
CA HIS A 321 4.11 0.26 15.86
C HIS A 321 3.50 1.51 16.50
N ARG A 322 2.30 1.38 17.07
CA ARG A 322 1.59 2.43 17.80
C ARG A 322 1.84 2.36 19.31
N LEU A 323 2.57 1.34 19.77
CA LEU A 323 2.97 1.23 21.17
C LEU A 323 4.10 2.20 21.48
N ARG A 324 3.95 2.88 22.61
CA ARG A 324 5.06 3.63 23.21
C ARG A 324 6.05 2.61 23.77
N LYS A 325 7.25 2.56 23.19
CA LYS A 325 8.33 1.72 23.71
C LYS A 325 8.84 2.33 25.01
N ASP A 326 8.67 1.62 26.11
CA ASP A 326 9.41 1.91 27.33
C ASP A 326 10.84 1.33 27.15
N PRO A 327 11.90 2.13 27.29
CA PRO A 327 13.29 1.65 27.15
C PRO A 327 13.65 0.49 28.08
N LEU A 328 12.86 0.28 29.14
CA LEU A 328 13.06 -0.80 30.13
C LEU A 328 12.25 -2.07 29.81
N GLU A 329 11.34 -2.05 28.84
CA GLU A 329 10.56 -3.23 28.45
C GLU A 329 11.36 -4.17 27.54
N THR A 330 11.42 -5.45 27.93
CA THR A 330 12.12 -6.52 27.20
C THR A 330 11.21 -7.33 26.28
N ILE A 331 9.90 -7.08 26.32
CA ILE A 331 8.88 -7.83 25.56
C ILE A 331 8.72 -7.20 24.17
N ASP A 332 8.69 -8.03 23.12
CA ASP A 332 8.39 -7.56 21.77
C ASP A 332 7.01 -6.90 21.71
N SER A 333 6.93 -5.77 21.02
CA SER A 333 5.69 -5.00 20.88
C SER A 333 4.56 -5.83 20.27
N GLY A 334 4.87 -6.77 19.36
CA GLY A 334 3.87 -7.64 18.74
C GLY A 334 3.29 -8.68 19.71
N ASP A 335 4.12 -9.23 20.60
CA ASP A 335 3.70 -10.22 21.59
C ASP A 335 2.89 -9.58 22.72
N LYS A 336 3.27 -8.39 23.18
CA LYS A 336 2.48 -7.60 24.14
C LYS A 336 1.05 -7.34 23.64
N VAL A 337 0.89 -7.00 22.36
CA VAL A 337 -0.44 -6.85 21.73
C VAL A 337 -1.24 -8.16 21.79
N ARG A 338 -0.59 -9.31 21.53
CA ARG A 338 -1.25 -10.63 21.55
C ARG A 338 -1.64 -11.06 22.95
N GLU A 339 -0.82 -10.74 23.95
CA GLU A 339 -1.15 -11.01 25.36
C GLU A 339 -2.38 -10.23 25.81
N VAL A 340 -2.43 -8.93 25.49
CA VAL A 340 -3.60 -8.10 25.81
C VAL A 340 -4.84 -8.59 25.05
N PHE A 341 -4.70 -9.00 23.78
CA PHE A 341 -5.81 -9.59 23.03
C PHE A 341 -6.43 -10.79 23.76
N LYS A 342 -5.61 -11.74 24.24
CA LYS A 342 -6.06 -12.95 24.96
C LYS A 342 -6.75 -12.66 26.30
N LYS A 343 -6.64 -11.45 26.85
CA LYS A 343 -7.38 -11.07 28.06
C LYS A 343 -8.83 -10.68 27.77
N TYR A 344 -9.10 -10.17 26.56
CA TYR A 344 -10.41 -9.63 26.18
C TYR A 344 -11.24 -10.54 25.28
N PHE A 345 -10.60 -11.49 24.61
CA PHE A 345 -11.17 -12.53 23.76
C PHE A 345 -10.81 -13.89 24.33
#